data_AF-S7S5Y5-F1
#
_entry.id   AF-S7S5Y5-F1
#
_cell.length_a   1.000
_cell.length_b   1.000
_cell.length_c   1.000
_cell.angle_alpha   90.00
_cell.angle_beta   90.00
_cell.angle_gamma   90.00
#
_symmetry.space_group_name_H-M   'P 1'
#
loop_
_entity.id
_entity.type
_entity.pdbx_description
1 polymer ?
#
loop_
_entity_poly.entity_id
_entity_poly.type
_entity_poly.pdbx_seq_one_letter_code
_entity_poly.pdbx_strand_id
1 'polypeptide(L)'
;MQFLLADYVSPLLRACPGLRRLAFHLSFAALPAPGPALAALEQVSVHIMPNEFSLDAYHELGVVPATVLRFAEWCARLQTLECVRLYGNWGKVLTDPHAELVQARRVMGCCRCRFELQDGHRVDFAGLV
;
A
#
# COMPACT_ATOMS: atom_id res chain seq x y z
N MET A 1 -1.93 -18.53 -17.70
CA MET A 1 -1.67 -18.93 -16.30
C MET A 1 -1.97 -17.71 -15.43
N GLN A 2 -3.01 -17.75 -14.59
CA GLN A 2 -3.37 -16.63 -13.71
C GLN A 2 -2.59 -16.77 -12.40
N PHE A 3 -1.73 -15.80 -12.07
CA PHE A 3 -1.11 -15.72 -10.76
C PHE A 3 -2.16 -15.21 -9.77
N LEU A 4 -2.65 -16.09 -8.91
CA LEU A 4 -3.48 -15.70 -7.77
C LEU A 4 -2.62 -14.92 -6.77
N LEU A 5 -3.12 -13.74 -6.37
CA LEU A 5 -2.67 -13.04 -5.16
C LEU A 5 -2.67 -14.04 -4.00
N ALA A 6 -1.49 -14.52 -3.61
CA ALA A 6 -1.37 -15.40 -2.45
C ALA A 6 -1.41 -14.53 -1.20
N ASP A 7 -2.35 -14.80 -0.29
CA ASP A 7 -2.37 -14.18 1.02
C ASP A 7 -1.22 -14.70 1.89
N TYR A 8 -0.03 -14.14 1.68
CA TYR A 8 1.15 -14.42 2.51
C TYR A 8 1.25 -13.48 3.72
N VAL A 9 0.49 -12.38 3.75
CA VAL A 9 0.53 -11.40 4.84
C VAL A 9 -0.24 -11.92 6.05
N SER A 10 -1.43 -12.50 5.88
CA SER A 10 -2.23 -13.01 7.01
C SER A 10 -1.55 -14.13 7.80
N PRO A 11 -0.90 -15.13 7.18
CA PRO A 11 -0.15 -16.14 7.92
C PRO A 11 0.99 -15.55 8.74
N LEU A 12 1.74 -14.57 8.19
CA LEU A 12 2.83 -13.90 8.90
C LEU A 12 2.34 -13.15 10.14
N LEU A 13 1.25 -12.40 10.00
CA LEU A 13 0.66 -11.66 11.12
C LEU A 13 0.11 -12.59 12.21
N ARG A 14 -0.45 -13.75 11.83
CA ARG A 14 -0.89 -14.77 12.79
C ARG A 14 0.29 -15.43 13.52
N ALA A 15 1.38 -15.70 12.82
CA ALA A 15 2.57 -16.31 13.40
C ALA A 15 3.36 -15.33 14.30
N CYS A 16 3.26 -14.03 14.03
CA CYS A 16 4.00 -12.99 14.72
C CYS A 16 3.05 -11.93 15.31
N PRO A 17 2.34 -12.22 16.43
CA PRO A 17 1.34 -11.31 17.00
C PRO A 17 1.90 -9.97 17.51
N GLY A 18 3.22 -9.87 17.68
CA GLY A 18 3.93 -8.64 18.03
C GLY A 18 4.62 -7.96 16.84
N LEU A 19 4.26 -8.30 15.60
CA LEU A 19 4.90 -7.72 14.42
C LEU A 19 4.57 -6.22 14.31
N ARG A 20 5.57 -5.39 14.59
CA ARG A 20 5.43 -3.92 14.50
C ARG A 20 5.72 -3.37 13.12
N ARG A 21 6.39 -4.14 12.27
CA ARG A 21 6.88 -3.69 10.96
C ARG A 21 6.62 -4.75 9.90
N LEU A 22 6.04 -4.35 8.78
CA LEU A 22 5.72 -5.22 7.66
C LEU A 22 6.27 -4.62 6.36
N ALA A 23 6.88 -5.45 5.52
CA ALA A 23 7.32 -5.06 4.18
C ALA A 23 6.77 -6.03 3.13
N PHE A 24 6.22 -5.51 2.03
CA PHE A 24 5.66 -6.35 0.97
C PHE A 24 5.56 -5.64 -0.38
N HIS A 25 5.38 -6.43 -1.45
CA HIS A 25 5.10 -5.95 -2.79
C HIS A 25 3.59 -5.86 -3.00
N LEU A 26 3.09 -4.66 -3.30
CA LEU A 26 1.67 -4.39 -3.38
C LEU A 26 0.97 -5.24 -4.46
N SER A 27 1.63 -5.42 -5.59
CA SER A 27 1.11 -6.17 -6.74
C SER A 27 0.88 -7.67 -6.46
N PHE A 28 1.44 -8.20 -5.36
CA PHE A 28 1.37 -9.62 -5.03
C PHE A 28 0.72 -9.91 -3.69
N ALA A 29 0.41 -8.88 -2.88
CA ALA A 29 -0.11 -9.06 -1.53
C ALA A 29 -1.65 -9.01 -1.48
N ALA A 30 -2.26 -10.01 -0.86
CA ALA A 30 -3.61 -9.87 -0.34
C ALA A 30 -3.54 -9.11 1.00
N LEU A 31 -4.33 -8.05 1.15
CA LEU A 31 -4.36 -7.26 2.37
C LEU A 31 -5.40 -7.83 3.35
N PRO A 32 -5.01 -8.29 4.55
CA PRO A 32 -5.95 -8.81 5.53
C PRO A 32 -6.93 -7.76 6.01
N ALA A 33 -8.14 -8.18 6.37
CA ALA A 33 -9.05 -7.32 7.11
C ALA A 33 -8.42 -6.87 8.45
N PRO A 34 -8.70 -5.65 8.91
CA PRO A 34 -8.29 -5.18 10.23
C PRO A 34 -8.70 -6.18 11.33
N GLY A 35 -7.81 -6.43 12.29
CA GLY A 35 -8.05 -7.36 13.38
C GLY A 35 -6.94 -7.32 14.44
N PRO A 36 -7.02 -8.13 15.50
CA PRO A 36 -6.07 -8.11 16.62
C PRO A 36 -4.61 -8.29 16.19
N ALA A 37 -4.37 -9.11 15.16
CA ALA A 37 -3.02 -9.35 14.62
C ALA A 37 -2.38 -8.12 13.96
N LEU A 38 -3.18 -7.09 13.64
CA LEU A 38 -2.72 -5.83 13.06
C LEU A 38 -2.64 -4.70 14.09
N ALA A 39 -3.08 -4.94 15.33
CA ALA A 39 -3.14 -3.91 16.37
C ALA A 39 -1.74 -3.41 16.79
N ALA A 40 -0.68 -4.20 16.57
CA ALA A 40 0.69 -3.82 16.88
C ALA A 40 1.44 -3.15 15.70
N LEU A 41 0.83 -3.06 14.51
CA LEU A 41 1.54 -2.67 13.29
C LEU A 41 1.71 -1.15 13.21
N GLU A 42 2.95 -0.69 13.35
CA GLU A 42 3.31 0.74 13.40
C GLU A 42 3.94 1.24 12.11
N GLN A 43 4.59 0.36 11.36
CA GLN A 43 5.25 0.70 10.10
C GLN A 43 4.94 -0.30 9.00
N VAL A 44 4.59 0.22 7.83
CA VAL A 44 4.44 -0.56 6.60
C VAL A 44 5.44 -0.05 5.57
N SER A 45 6.14 -0.94 4.90
CA SER A 45 6.97 -0.64 3.72
C SER A 45 6.37 -1.32 2.51
N VAL A 46 5.94 -0.54 1.53
CA VAL A 46 5.24 -1.05 0.36
C VAL A 46 6.06 -0.77 -0.90
N HIS A 47 6.27 -1.82 -1.67
CA HIS A 47 7.02 -1.77 -2.92
C HIS A 47 6.05 -1.84 -4.10
N ILE A 48 6.17 -0.88 -5.02
CA ILE A 48 5.57 -0.96 -6.35
C ILE A 48 6.68 -1.29 -7.34
N MET A 49 6.49 -2.38 -8.06
CA MET A 49 7.35 -2.78 -9.17
C MET A 49 6.47 -3.09 -10.38
N PRO A 50 6.95 -2.83 -11.61
CA PRO A 50 6.33 -3.32 -12.83
C PRO A 50 5.92 -4.78 -12.70
N ASN A 51 4.62 -5.05 -12.74
CA ASN A 51 4.10 -6.40 -12.80
C ASN A 51 3.87 -6.78 -14.26
N GLU A 52 4.93 -7.25 -14.93
CA GLU A 52 4.89 -7.73 -16.32
C GLU A 52 3.94 -8.93 -16.50
N PHE A 53 3.54 -9.58 -15.41
CA PHE A 53 2.68 -10.76 -15.39
C PHE A 53 1.20 -10.46 -15.12
N SER A 54 0.84 -9.19 -14.86
CA SER A 54 -0.56 -8.79 -14.64
C SER A 54 -1.14 -8.18 -15.91
N LEU A 55 -2.15 -8.84 -16.46
CA LEU A 55 -2.92 -8.36 -17.62
C LEU A 55 -3.67 -7.04 -17.32
N ASP A 56 -3.92 -6.76 -16.04
CA ASP A 56 -4.61 -5.56 -15.55
C ASP A 56 -3.63 -4.47 -15.06
N ALA A 57 -2.32 -4.70 -15.20
CA ALA A 57 -1.35 -3.66 -14.91
C ALA A 57 -1.57 -2.50 -15.88
N TYR A 58 -1.90 -1.32 -15.33
CA TYR A 58 -1.93 -0.10 -16.12
C TYR A 58 -0.53 0.08 -16.71
N HIS A 59 -0.44 0.08 -18.04
CA HIS A 59 0.72 -0.30 -18.88
C HIS A 59 2.05 0.44 -18.59
N GLU A 60 2.00 1.39 -17.67
CA GLU A 60 3.02 2.34 -17.29
C GLU A 60 3.25 2.49 -15.79
N LEU A 61 2.30 2.09 -14.94
CA LEU A 61 2.32 2.24 -13.47
C LEU A 61 2.98 1.05 -12.77
N GLY A 62 2.96 -0.13 -13.39
CA GLY A 62 3.43 -1.35 -12.77
C GLY A 62 2.56 -1.88 -11.62
N VAL A 63 1.41 -1.26 -11.37
CA VAL A 63 0.45 -1.66 -10.36
C VAL A 63 -0.96 -1.52 -10.92
N VAL A 64 -1.88 -2.32 -10.40
CA VAL A 64 -3.31 -2.17 -10.65
C VAL A 64 -3.85 -1.03 -9.77
N PRO A 65 -4.43 0.04 -10.33
CA PRO A 65 -4.93 1.19 -9.55
C PRO A 65 -5.87 0.81 -8.39
N ALA A 66 -6.78 -0.13 -8.60
CA ALA A 66 -7.66 -0.69 -7.56
C ALA A 66 -6.90 -1.26 -6.35
N THR A 67 -5.70 -1.79 -6.57
CA THR A 67 -4.86 -2.33 -5.49
C THR A 67 -4.23 -1.21 -4.66
N VAL A 68 -3.88 -0.08 -5.28
CA VAL A 68 -3.43 1.13 -4.57
C VAL A 68 -4.56 1.71 -3.72
N LEU A 69 -5.79 1.76 -4.26
CA LEU A 69 -6.95 2.23 -3.49
C LEU A 69 -7.24 1.33 -2.28
N ARG A 70 -7.30 0.00 -2.48
CA ARG A 70 -7.49 -0.95 -1.36
C ARG A 70 -6.41 -0.81 -0.30
N PHE A 71 -5.17 -0.56 -0.72
CA PHE A 71 -4.07 -0.30 0.20
C PHE A 71 -4.25 0.99 1.00
N ALA A 72 -4.63 2.09 0.35
CA ALA A 72 -4.92 3.34 1.03
C ALA A 72 -6.03 3.17 2.08
N GLU A 73 -7.12 2.50 1.72
CA GLU A 73 -8.23 2.20 2.64
C GLU A 73 -7.80 1.29 3.79
N TRP A 74 -6.93 0.32 3.52
CA TRP A 74 -6.39 -0.56 4.55
C TRP A 74 -5.55 0.23 5.56
N CYS A 75 -4.60 1.06 5.09
CA CYS A 75 -3.80 1.94 5.95
C CYS A 75 -4.67 2.87 6.80
N ALA A 76 -5.75 3.42 6.25
CA ALA A 76 -6.67 4.29 6.98
C ALA A 76 -7.37 3.60 8.16
N ARG A 77 -7.50 2.27 8.11
CA ARG A 77 -8.15 1.46 9.17
C ARG A 77 -7.17 0.98 10.24
N LEU A 78 -5.87 1.12 10.02
CA LEU A 78 -4.84 0.68 10.98
C LEU A 78 -4.58 1.79 12.01
N GLN A 79 -5.13 1.63 13.22
CA GLN A 79 -5.10 2.67 14.26
C GLN A 79 -3.70 2.97 14.80
N THR A 80 -2.83 1.98 14.85
CA THR A 80 -1.47 2.10 15.37
C THR A 80 -0.44 2.38 14.29
N LEU A 81 -0.84 2.44 13.02
CA LEU A 81 0.05 2.74 11.92
C LEU A 81 0.52 4.18 12.02
N GLU A 82 1.82 4.37 12.17
CA GLU A 82 2.45 5.68 12.27
C GLU A 82 3.08 6.10 10.95
N CYS A 83 3.61 5.14 10.19
CA CYS A 83 4.44 5.41 9.02
C CYS A 83 4.24 4.39 7.90
N VAL A 84 4.09 4.88 6.68
CA VAL A 84 4.14 4.10 5.45
C VAL A 84 5.32 4.55 4.60
N ARG A 85 6.22 3.63 4.29
CA ARG A 85 7.35 3.87 3.38
C ARG A 85 7.04 3.36 1.99
N LEU A 86 7.24 4.21 1.01
CA LEU A 86 6.89 4.02 -0.38
C LEU A 86 8.17 3.76 -1.18
N TYR A 87 8.33 2.53 -1.66
CA TYR A 87 9.49 2.09 -2.44
C TYR A 87 9.11 1.79 -3.89
N GLY A 88 10.06 2.02 -4.80
CA GLY A 88 9.87 1.86 -6.23
C GLY A 88 9.24 3.10 -6.88
N ASN A 89 8.61 2.93 -8.04
CA ASN A 89 8.15 4.04 -8.87
C ASN A 89 6.76 4.58 -8.46
N TRP A 90 6.69 5.24 -7.30
CA TRP A 90 5.47 5.90 -6.84
C TRP A 90 5.15 7.19 -7.61
N GLY A 91 6.09 7.76 -8.35
CA GLY A 91 5.91 9.03 -9.07
C GLY A 91 4.64 9.05 -9.93
N LYS A 92 4.40 8.00 -10.71
CA LYS A 92 3.17 7.90 -11.51
C LYS A 92 1.91 7.72 -10.66
N VAL A 93 1.97 6.98 -9.55
CA VAL A 93 0.83 6.88 -8.61
C VAL A 93 0.47 8.25 -8.02
N LEU A 94 1.45 9.12 -7.83
CA LEU A 94 1.25 10.47 -7.29
C LEU A 94 0.63 11.44 -8.31
N THR A 95 0.91 11.28 -9.60
CA THR A 95 0.51 12.27 -10.63
C THR A 95 -0.61 11.81 -11.56
N ASP A 96 -0.83 10.50 -11.72
CA ASP A 96 -1.75 9.97 -12.72
C ASP A 96 -3.23 10.29 -12.37
N PRO A 97 -4.05 10.72 -13.35
CA PRO A 97 -5.43 11.13 -13.15
C PRO A 97 -6.43 9.96 -13.05
N HIS A 98 -6.00 8.71 -13.11
CA HIS A 98 -6.87 7.55 -12.98
C HIS A 98 -7.73 7.64 -11.71
N ALA A 99 -9.04 7.45 -11.83
CA ALA A 99 -10.01 7.75 -10.77
C ALA A 99 -9.70 7.03 -9.44
N GLU A 100 -9.29 5.77 -9.49
CA GLU A 100 -8.91 5.01 -8.29
C GLU A 100 -7.62 5.53 -7.64
N LEU A 101 -6.67 6.06 -8.41
CA LEU A 101 -5.46 6.65 -7.85
C LEU A 101 -5.76 8.00 -7.22
N VAL A 102 -6.60 8.83 -7.85
CA VAL A 102 -7.11 10.08 -7.27
C VAL A 102 -7.80 9.78 -5.93
N GLN A 103 -8.66 8.77 -5.89
CA GLN A 103 -9.34 8.38 -4.66
C GLN A 103 -8.36 7.81 -3.62
N ALA A 104 -7.36 7.03 -4.03
CA ALA A 104 -6.33 6.53 -3.12
C ALA A 104 -5.55 7.70 -2.48
N ARG A 105 -5.18 8.72 -3.27
CA ARG A 105 -4.51 9.94 -2.77
C ARG A 105 -5.39 10.68 -1.77
N ARG A 106 -6.70 10.82 -2.03
CA ARG A 106 -7.67 11.40 -1.07
C ARG A 106 -7.67 10.65 0.25
N VAL A 107 -7.78 9.33 0.21
CA VAL A 107 -7.79 8.50 1.42
C VAL A 107 -6.47 8.64 2.17
N MET A 108 -5.33 8.59 1.47
CA MET A 108 -4.00 8.77 2.07
C MET A 108 -3.80 10.18 2.65
N GLY A 109 -4.35 11.22 2.04
CA GLY A 109 -4.32 12.59 2.56
C GLY A 109 -5.13 12.78 3.85
N CYS A 110 -6.12 11.90 4.10
CA CYS A 110 -6.90 11.88 5.33
C CYS A 110 -6.37 10.87 6.38
N CYS A 111 -5.36 10.07 6.05
CA CYS A 111 -4.75 9.13 6.98
C CYS A 111 -4.01 9.86 8.11
N ARG A 112 -4.02 9.26 9.30
CA ARG A 112 -3.25 9.76 10.46
C ARG A 112 -1.75 9.44 10.35
N CYS A 113 -1.40 8.39 9.61
CA CYS A 113 -0.02 7.99 9.39
C CYS A 113 0.68 8.95 8.42
N ARG A 114 2.01 9.05 8.54
CA ARG A 114 2.84 9.77 7.57
C ARG A 114 3.27 8.84 6.44
N PHE A 115 3.38 9.39 5.24
CA PHE A 115 3.92 8.68 4.08
C PHE A 115 5.30 9.24 3.75
N GLU A 116 6.27 8.36 3.55
CA GLU A 116 7.66 8.70 3.25
C GLU A 116 8.09 7.98 1.97
N LEU A 117 8.77 8.68 1.07
CA LEU A 117 9.48 8.05 -0.05
C LEU A 117 10.74 7.33 0.45
N GLN A 118 11.34 6.52 -0.41
CA GLN A 118 12.55 5.75 -0.11
C GLN A 118 13.73 6.61 0.39
N ASP A 119 13.82 7.87 -0.04
CA ASP A 119 14.83 8.85 0.36
C ASP A 119 14.51 9.57 1.69
N GLY A 120 13.37 9.25 2.31
CA GLY A 120 12.90 9.86 3.55
C GLY A 120 12.09 11.14 3.36
N HIS A 121 11.86 11.59 2.12
CA HIS A 121 10.99 12.75 1.89
C HIS A 121 9.53 12.40 2.19
N ARG A 122 8.89 13.25 3.01
CA ARG A 122 7.47 13.12 3.34
C ARG A 122 6.62 13.46 2.11
N VAL A 123 5.63 12.61 1.83
CA VAL A 123 4.61 12.88 0.82
C VAL A 123 3.42 13.55 1.49
N ASP A 124 3.04 14.72 0.99
CA ASP A 124 1.79 15.38 1.37
C ASP A 124 0.70 15.05 0.34
N PHE A 125 -0.09 14.04 0.65
CA PHE A 125 -1.20 13.62 -0.21
C PHE A 125 -2.38 14.60 -0.22
N ALA A 126 -2.52 15.46 0.80
CA ALA A 126 -3.61 16.43 0.84
C ALA A 126 -3.43 17.54 -0.21
N GLY A 127 -2.18 17.85 -0.58
CA GLY A 127 -1.86 18.80 -1.65
C GLY A 127 -1.88 18.23 -3.07
N LEU A 128 -2.16 16.93 -3.25
CA LEU A 128 -2.10 16.22 -4.54
C LEU A 128 -3.49 15.90 -5.15
N VAL A 129 -4.56 16.44 -4.56
CA VAL A 129 -5.97 16.17 -4.93
C VAL A 129 -6.66 17.44 -5.40
#